data_AF-A0A9N8MAY2-F1
#
_entry.id   AF-A0A9N8MAY2-F1
#
_cell.length_a   1.000
_cell.length_b   1.000
_cell.length_c   1.000
_cell.angle_alpha   90.00
_cell.angle_beta   90.00
_cell.angle_gamma   90.00
#
_symmetry.space_group_name_H-M   'P 1'
#
loop_
_entity.id
_entity.type
_entity.pdbx_description
1 polymer ?
#
loop_
_entity_poly.entity_id
_entity_poly.type
_entity_poly.pdbx_seq_one_letter_code
_entity_poly.pdbx_strand_id
1 'polypeptide(L)'
;MFLKKVNQLAVSRILRPSFAGGTRHLASATTAIPIVNGHQAQEPYLLEDLAPVKSGDKAAINTLPAFVISRQRGFLPRFEPMAQLPDRFSKLESLLQRMTIHQPDGSSGLLATGDLGPAVLDELSVSEHDSAFAIQAAKDPDADARLLNALFRDYCFLTSAYLLEPTDQAFRATGKYGPGRGVLPAQLAVPLCALADRLGHAPYMEYASSYALSNFRLKSETFKSDAGKWHYDNMELIRAFEDAQGSEAGFILVHVHMLAHSGAVVSGVEDTMRAVEQKNVPALEHALEKLLLAYRRINETMETMWAKSKPNDYLKFRTFIFGSGPKKMNAMFPEGVVYEGVSEGAMAFPGESGANDSLIPSLDNLLEITAHFPNNELTAMLRNFRSYRPRNQREFLTMVEHRAKDIGVRSYAMDGSKSARAKALYILLLDQNREFRDRHWRFTKAYITSKSDYTLATGGSPILRYLPHNLSLVLSFLEQSYEDFTALDRAELANEGATAGKSIPSAELLEAVQLAGSRAAAQRRILTREVADLTRAKADEAAQAGMGDVEEFRRGMLPADHPTAAFDKLAAERATKRGLVGCDGVG
;
A
#
# COMPACT_ATOMS: atom_id res chain seq x y z
N MET A 1 46.97 -30.19 -32.11
CA MET A 1 47.96 -29.09 -32.19
C MET A 1 47.17 -27.82 -32.54
N PHE A 2 47.11 -26.81 -31.67
CA PHE A 2 48.08 -25.70 -31.50
C PHE A 2 48.14 -24.72 -32.71
N LEU A 3 48.20 -23.38 -32.58
CA LEU A 3 47.70 -22.36 -31.61
C LEU A 3 48.12 -20.94 -32.08
N LYS A 4 47.29 -19.90 -31.86
CA LYS A 4 47.48 -18.40 -31.94
C LYS A 4 46.52 -17.75 -32.97
N LYS A 5 45.76 -16.68 -32.65
CA LYS A 5 46.09 -15.26 -32.32
C LYS A 5 46.77 -14.52 -33.49
N VAL A 6 46.40 -13.29 -33.90
CA VAL A 6 45.44 -12.27 -33.37
C VAL A 6 44.28 -12.02 -34.40
N ASN A 7 43.54 -10.91 -34.60
CA ASN A 7 43.54 -9.51 -34.13
C ASN A 7 42.09 -8.89 -34.04
N GLN A 8 42.02 -7.60 -33.67
CA GLN A 8 40.90 -6.64 -33.60
C GLN A 8 39.90 -6.55 -34.78
N LEU A 9 38.66 -6.13 -34.45
CA LEU A 9 37.94 -5.06 -35.17
C LEU A 9 36.95 -4.33 -34.22
N ALA A 10 36.48 -3.13 -34.61
CA ALA A 10 35.90 -2.15 -33.67
C ALA A 10 34.36 -2.20 -33.55
N VAL A 11 33.85 -1.86 -32.36
CA VAL A 11 32.43 -1.60 -32.12
C VAL A 11 32.08 -0.18 -32.58
N SER A 12 31.23 -0.05 -33.59
CA SER A 12 30.73 1.24 -34.07
C SER A 12 29.69 1.83 -33.10
N ARG A 13 29.83 3.13 -32.79
CA ARG A 13 28.81 3.88 -32.06
C ARG A 13 27.55 4.05 -32.93
N ILE A 14 26.40 3.58 -32.46
CA ILE A 14 25.10 4.02 -32.95
C ILE A 14 24.59 5.11 -31.99
N LEU A 15 24.16 6.23 -32.54
CA LEU A 15 23.73 7.42 -31.80
C LEU A 15 22.36 7.19 -31.14
N ARG A 16 22.21 7.61 -29.88
CA ARG A 16 20.89 7.76 -29.25
C ARG A 16 20.27 9.08 -29.72
N PRO A 17 19.01 9.12 -30.17
CA PRO A 17 18.28 10.38 -30.32
C PRO A 17 17.99 10.97 -28.93
N SER A 18 18.20 12.27 -28.77
CA SER A 18 17.90 12.99 -27.53
C SER A 18 16.42 13.36 -27.46
N PHE A 19 15.63 12.58 -26.72
CA PHE A 19 14.26 12.97 -26.37
C PHE A 19 14.26 14.06 -25.30
N ALA A 20 14.14 15.31 -25.73
CA ALA A 20 13.86 16.45 -24.86
C ALA A 20 12.38 16.44 -24.43
N GLY A 21 12.02 15.50 -23.55
CA GLY A 21 10.70 15.42 -22.91
C GLY A 21 10.84 15.54 -21.40
N GLY A 22 10.31 16.61 -20.82
CA GLY A 22 10.49 16.94 -19.40
C GLY A 22 9.72 16.01 -18.47
N THR A 23 10.32 14.89 -18.06
CA THR A 23 9.84 14.12 -16.91
C THR A 23 9.90 14.99 -15.66
N ARG A 24 8.75 15.44 -15.14
CA ARG A 24 8.69 16.13 -13.84
C ARG A 24 9.22 15.18 -12.77
N HIS A 25 10.43 15.44 -12.27
CA HIS A 25 10.90 14.82 -11.04
C HIS A 25 9.99 15.27 -9.89
N LEU A 26 9.65 14.34 -8.99
CA LEU A 26 8.90 14.63 -7.77
C LEU A 26 9.57 15.79 -7.01
N ALA A 27 8.79 16.82 -6.67
CA ALA A 27 9.32 18.07 -6.13
C ALA A 27 10.00 17.83 -4.77
N SER A 28 11.29 18.13 -4.67
CA SER A 28 12.08 18.01 -3.44
C SER A 28 11.83 19.20 -2.50
N ALA A 29 10.57 19.42 -2.12
CA ALA A 29 10.11 20.55 -1.32
C ALA A 29 10.25 20.30 0.20
N THR A 30 11.47 20.10 0.68
CA THR A 30 11.89 20.26 2.09
C THR A 30 13.40 20.08 2.20
N THR A 31 14.05 20.80 3.12
CA THR A 31 15.51 20.71 3.34
C THR A 31 15.96 19.25 3.48
N ALA A 32 16.91 18.83 2.64
CA ALA A 32 17.54 17.53 2.79
C ALA A 32 18.23 17.45 4.16
N ILE A 33 17.95 16.39 4.92
CA ILE A 33 18.75 16.07 6.11
C ILE A 33 20.19 15.82 5.62
N PRO A 34 21.22 16.46 6.19
CA PRO A 34 22.58 16.37 5.64
C PRO A 34 23.08 14.93 5.59
N ILE A 35 23.44 14.46 4.40
CA ILE A 35 24.24 13.24 4.22
C ILE A 35 25.68 13.62 4.58
N VAL A 36 26.08 13.32 5.82
CA VAL A 36 27.44 13.59 6.31
C VAL A 36 28.37 12.48 5.81
N ASN A 37 29.51 12.86 5.23
CA ASN A 37 30.49 11.90 4.71
C ASN A 37 31.17 11.12 5.86
N GLY A 38 30.82 9.85 6.03
CA GLY A 38 31.50 8.92 6.94
C GLY A 38 30.67 7.67 7.23
N HIS A 39 31.32 6.54 7.47
CA HIS A 39 30.65 5.26 7.79
C HIS A 39 30.19 5.20 9.26
N GLN A 40 29.34 6.14 9.68
CA GLN A 40 28.44 5.91 10.81
C GLN A 40 27.10 5.44 10.26
N ALA A 41 26.58 4.33 10.79
CA ALA A 41 25.20 3.94 10.52
C ALA A 41 24.29 5.08 11.01
N GLN A 42 23.57 5.71 10.08
CA GLN A 42 22.70 6.84 10.40
C GLN A 42 21.49 6.30 11.15
N GLU A 43 21.48 6.45 12.49
CA GLU A 43 20.32 6.06 13.31
C GLU A 43 19.06 6.74 12.76
N PRO A 44 17.90 6.06 12.74
CA PRO A 44 16.71 6.63 12.15
C PRO A 44 16.23 7.82 12.99
N TYR A 45 15.87 8.89 12.28
CA TYR A 45 15.18 10.02 12.87
C TYR A 45 13.72 9.66 13.19
N LEU A 46 13.55 8.81 14.20
CA LEU A 46 12.28 8.59 14.88
C LEU A 46 11.81 9.91 15.50
N LEU A 47 10.51 10.05 15.68
CA LEU A 47 9.86 11.27 16.17
C LEU A 47 10.47 11.73 17.50
N GLU A 48 10.59 10.81 18.46
CA GLU A 48 11.24 11.04 19.76
C GLU A 48 12.71 11.46 19.66
N ASP A 49 13.36 11.16 18.53
CA ASP A 49 14.78 11.40 18.30
C ASP A 49 15.07 12.74 17.58
N LEU A 50 14.05 13.39 17.01
CA LEU A 50 14.13 14.70 16.35
C LEU A 50 14.36 15.87 17.33
N ALA A 51 15.19 16.84 16.93
CA ALA A 51 15.52 18.00 17.76
C ALA A 51 14.29 18.86 18.20
N PRO A 52 13.28 19.13 17.36
CA PRO A 52 12.02 19.75 17.80
C PRO A 52 11.30 19.03 18.94
N VAL A 53 11.31 17.68 18.93
CA VAL A 53 10.66 16.88 19.98
C VAL A 53 11.50 16.87 21.25
N LYS A 54 12.83 16.74 21.12
CA LYS A 54 13.78 16.83 22.26
C LYS A 54 13.81 18.22 22.91
N SER A 55 13.48 19.28 22.19
CA SER A 55 13.37 20.66 22.70
C SER A 55 11.94 21.07 23.13
N GLY A 56 10.92 20.28 22.78
CA GLY A 56 9.52 20.61 23.07
C GLY A 56 8.92 21.71 22.19
N ASP A 57 9.53 22.03 21.04
CA ASP A 57 9.06 23.06 20.11
C ASP A 57 7.77 22.62 19.41
N LYS A 58 6.63 23.03 19.98
CA LYS A 58 5.29 22.72 19.45
C LYS A 58 5.06 23.27 18.04
N ALA A 59 5.68 24.38 17.65
CA ALA A 59 5.49 24.94 16.32
C ALA A 59 6.19 24.06 15.28
N ALA A 60 7.49 23.79 15.46
CA ALA A 60 8.23 22.89 14.59
C ALA A 60 7.63 21.48 14.58
N ILE A 61 7.20 20.94 15.74
CA ILE A 61 6.49 19.64 15.82
C ILE A 61 5.20 19.63 14.99
N ASN A 62 4.43 20.72 14.92
CA ASN A 62 3.21 20.78 14.11
C ASN A 62 3.52 20.72 12.61
N THR A 63 4.61 21.38 12.16
CA THR A 63 5.02 21.39 10.74
C THR A 63 5.62 20.07 10.22
N LEU A 64 5.98 19.12 11.10
CA LEU A 64 6.51 17.82 10.69
C LEU A 64 5.48 17.00 9.86
N PRO A 65 5.91 16.14 8.92
CA PRO A 65 5.01 15.28 8.16
C PRO A 65 4.09 14.41 9.04
N ALA A 66 2.95 14.00 8.48
CA ALA A 66 1.98 13.16 9.18
C ALA A 66 2.53 11.78 9.55
N PHE A 67 3.40 11.20 8.71
CA PHE A 67 3.90 9.83 8.84
C PHE A 67 5.36 9.72 9.32
N VAL A 68 5.83 10.68 10.14
CA VAL A 68 7.12 10.51 10.83
C VAL A 68 7.02 9.34 11.82
N ILE A 69 7.94 8.39 11.68
CA ILE A 69 7.98 7.11 12.39
C ILE A 69 8.24 7.33 13.88
N SER A 70 7.67 6.51 14.76
CA SER A 70 7.91 6.59 16.22
C SER A 70 7.75 5.23 16.90
N ARG A 71 8.37 5.00 18.06
CA ARG A 71 8.10 3.79 18.85
C ARG A 71 6.66 3.70 19.38
N GLN A 72 5.97 4.84 19.53
CA GLN A 72 4.59 4.87 20.03
C GLN A 72 3.54 4.50 18.96
N ARG A 73 3.63 5.08 17.76
CA ARG A 73 2.63 4.91 16.68
C ARG A 73 3.10 4.04 15.51
N GLY A 74 4.39 3.74 15.43
CA GLY A 74 5.00 3.02 14.33
C GLY A 74 4.79 3.75 12.99
N PHE A 75 3.89 3.20 12.17
CA PHE A 75 3.55 3.69 10.84
C PHE A 75 2.18 4.41 10.77
N LEU A 76 1.40 4.46 11.85
CA LEU A 76 0.19 5.29 11.94
C LEU A 76 0.55 6.78 11.91
N PRO A 77 -0.35 7.67 11.42
CA PRO A 77 -0.09 9.11 11.42
C PRO A 77 0.06 9.66 12.85
N ARG A 78 0.91 10.67 13.04
CA ARG A 78 1.24 11.30 14.33
C ARG A 78 0.05 11.82 15.13
N PHE A 79 -1.03 12.15 14.44
CA PHE A 79 -2.31 12.64 14.96
C PHE A 79 -3.42 11.71 14.51
N GLU A 80 -4.57 11.69 15.20
CA GLU A 80 -5.75 11.04 14.63
C GLU A 80 -6.27 11.87 13.43
N PRO A 81 -6.78 11.24 12.37
CA PRO A 81 -7.28 11.96 11.19
C PRO A 81 -8.36 13.02 11.51
N MET A 82 -8.55 13.97 10.60
CA MET A 82 -9.66 14.92 10.67
C MET A 82 -10.92 14.27 10.09
N ALA A 83 -11.96 14.14 10.92
CA ALA A 83 -13.21 13.48 10.57
C ALA A 83 -14.29 14.43 10.00
N GLN A 84 -14.13 15.74 10.18
CA GLN A 84 -15.00 16.79 9.67
C GLN A 84 -14.10 17.93 9.17
N LEU A 85 -14.24 18.33 7.92
CA LEU A 85 -13.52 19.48 7.38
C LEU A 85 -14.09 20.81 7.93
N PRO A 86 -13.28 21.90 8.01
CA PRO A 86 -13.79 23.23 8.32
C PRO A 86 -14.85 23.71 7.31
N ASP A 87 -15.85 24.46 7.77
CA ASP A 87 -17.06 24.86 7.01
C ASP A 87 -16.82 25.49 5.62
N ARG A 88 -15.63 26.07 5.39
CA ARG A 88 -15.20 26.57 4.07
C ARG A 88 -15.02 25.48 3.00
N PHE A 89 -15.05 24.21 3.41
CA PHE A 89 -14.98 23.01 2.57
C PHE A 89 -16.31 22.21 2.60
N SER A 90 -17.43 22.91 2.83
CA SER A 90 -18.75 22.29 3.02
C SER A 90 -19.33 21.63 1.77
N LYS A 91 -18.93 22.05 0.55
CA LYS A 91 -19.38 21.37 -0.69
C LYS A 91 -18.62 20.07 -0.89
N LEU A 92 -17.29 20.09 -0.66
CA LEU A 92 -16.42 18.91 -0.67
C LEU A 92 -16.91 17.87 0.35
N GLU A 93 -17.17 18.28 1.60
CA GLU A 93 -17.73 17.44 2.66
C GLU A 93 -19.13 16.90 2.26
N SER A 94 -20.02 17.72 1.69
CA SER A 94 -21.36 17.30 1.24
C SER A 94 -21.31 16.24 0.13
N LEU A 95 -20.44 16.42 -0.89
CA LEU A 95 -20.25 15.44 -1.96
C LEU A 95 -19.72 14.11 -1.42
N LEU A 96 -18.74 14.16 -0.51
CA LEU A 96 -18.13 12.98 0.10
C LEU A 96 -19.10 12.18 0.98
N GLN A 97 -20.08 12.84 1.61
CA GLN A 97 -21.14 12.18 2.36
C GLN A 97 -22.19 11.58 1.40
N ARG A 98 -22.65 12.34 0.40
CA ARG A 98 -23.68 11.90 -0.56
C ARG A 98 -23.21 10.88 -1.60
N MET A 99 -21.90 10.67 -1.78
CA MET A 99 -21.42 9.83 -2.88
C MET A 99 -21.63 8.32 -2.66
N THR A 100 -21.67 7.82 -1.42
CA THR A 100 -21.67 6.37 -1.16
C THR A 100 -22.85 5.66 -1.82
N ILE A 101 -22.64 4.45 -2.34
CA ILE A 101 -23.69 3.66 -3.00
C ILE A 101 -24.91 3.50 -2.07
N HIS A 102 -24.65 3.17 -0.80
CA HIS A 102 -25.68 3.09 0.24
C HIS A 102 -25.52 4.23 1.24
N GLN A 103 -26.59 5.01 1.43
CA GLN A 103 -26.64 6.09 2.41
C GLN A 103 -27.12 5.57 3.78
N PRO A 104 -26.77 6.25 4.91
CA PRO A 104 -27.14 5.79 6.26
C PRO A 104 -28.64 5.74 6.55
N ASP A 105 -29.47 6.43 5.76
CA ASP A 105 -30.94 6.41 5.83
C ASP A 105 -31.59 5.29 4.98
N GLY A 106 -30.78 4.50 4.28
CA GLY A 106 -31.23 3.46 3.34
C GLY A 106 -31.49 3.96 1.91
N SER A 107 -31.26 5.24 1.61
CA SER A 107 -31.35 5.77 0.26
C SER A 107 -30.12 5.40 -0.61
N SER A 108 -30.23 5.68 -1.91
CA SER A 108 -29.14 5.51 -2.88
C SER A 108 -28.39 6.83 -3.05
N GLY A 109 -27.08 6.84 -2.82
CA GLY A 109 -26.23 8.00 -3.06
C GLY A 109 -25.73 8.10 -4.50
N LEU A 110 -24.91 9.13 -4.76
CA LEU A 110 -24.58 9.56 -6.14
C LEU A 110 -23.89 8.47 -6.97
N LEU A 111 -23.02 7.63 -6.38
CA LEU A 111 -22.39 6.51 -7.10
C LEU A 111 -23.40 5.42 -7.49
N ALA A 112 -24.45 5.21 -6.69
CA ALA A 112 -25.48 4.23 -7.02
C ALA A 112 -26.31 4.65 -8.24
N THR A 113 -26.62 5.95 -8.35
CA THR A 113 -27.43 6.52 -9.45
C THR A 113 -26.60 6.90 -10.69
N GLY A 114 -25.32 7.24 -10.53
CA GLY A 114 -24.43 7.72 -11.59
C GLY A 114 -24.31 9.25 -11.67
N ASP A 115 -24.74 9.97 -10.63
CA ASP A 115 -24.84 11.42 -10.59
C ASP A 115 -23.60 12.12 -9.99
N LEU A 116 -22.56 11.38 -9.57
CA LEU A 116 -21.38 12.00 -8.93
C LEU A 116 -20.59 12.84 -9.92
N GLY A 117 -20.37 12.34 -11.14
CA GLY A 117 -19.73 13.09 -12.22
C GLY A 117 -20.41 14.45 -12.49
N PRO A 118 -21.73 14.48 -12.75
CA PRO A 118 -22.51 15.70 -12.85
C PRO A 118 -22.40 16.66 -11.66
N ALA A 119 -22.47 16.13 -10.43
CA ALA A 119 -22.44 16.92 -9.19
C ALA A 119 -21.07 17.56 -8.91
N VAL A 120 -19.97 16.82 -9.07
CA VAL A 120 -18.60 17.35 -9.02
C VAL A 120 -18.40 18.51 -10.01
N LEU A 121 -19.02 18.41 -11.20
CA LEU A 121 -18.95 19.44 -12.24
C LEU A 121 -19.91 20.62 -12.04
N ASP A 122 -20.87 20.56 -11.11
CA ASP A 122 -21.76 21.68 -10.75
C ASP A 122 -21.27 22.42 -9.49
N GLU A 123 -20.93 21.65 -8.44
CA GLU A 123 -20.79 22.18 -7.09
C GLU A 123 -19.38 22.73 -6.82
N LEU A 124 -18.33 22.09 -7.36
CA LEU A 124 -16.93 22.45 -7.13
C LEU A 124 -16.36 23.32 -8.27
N SER A 125 -15.67 24.40 -7.88
CA SER A 125 -15.03 25.37 -8.78
C SER A 125 -13.54 25.48 -8.45
N VAL A 126 -12.67 25.52 -9.46
CA VAL A 126 -11.21 25.60 -9.26
C VAL A 126 -10.74 26.99 -8.77
N SER A 127 -11.51 28.03 -9.08
CA SER A 127 -11.18 29.44 -8.78
C SER A 127 -11.82 29.98 -7.49
N GLU A 128 -12.75 29.24 -6.90
CA GLU A 128 -13.58 29.71 -5.77
C GLU A 128 -13.76 28.58 -4.73
N HIS A 129 -14.15 28.96 -3.52
CA HIS A 129 -14.53 28.02 -2.44
C HIS A 129 -13.52 26.87 -2.22
N ASP A 130 -14.02 25.65 -2.06
CA ASP A 130 -13.35 24.46 -1.55
C ASP A 130 -12.01 24.15 -2.25
N SER A 131 -11.99 24.14 -3.58
CA SER A 131 -10.78 23.82 -4.35
C SER A 131 -9.78 24.97 -4.34
N ALA A 132 -10.22 26.23 -4.39
CA ALA A 132 -9.35 27.38 -4.23
C ALA A 132 -8.70 27.41 -2.83
N PHE A 133 -9.46 27.12 -1.77
CA PHE A 133 -8.94 27.02 -0.40
C PHE A 133 -8.00 25.83 -0.20
N ALA A 134 -8.21 24.72 -0.92
CA ALA A 134 -7.29 23.57 -0.91
C ALA A 134 -5.96 23.90 -1.63
N ILE A 135 -6.03 24.57 -2.79
CA ILE A 135 -4.85 25.09 -3.50
C ILE A 135 -4.10 26.13 -2.66
N GLN A 136 -4.81 26.99 -1.92
CA GLN A 136 -4.20 27.95 -0.99
C GLN A 136 -3.50 27.24 0.16
N ALA A 137 -4.16 26.30 0.84
CA ALA A 137 -3.58 25.54 1.94
C ALA A 137 -2.35 24.73 1.49
N ALA A 138 -2.36 24.16 0.29
CA ALA A 138 -1.21 23.46 -0.28
C ALA A 138 0.01 24.36 -0.56
N LYS A 139 -0.19 25.67 -0.74
CA LYS A 139 0.88 26.66 -0.97
C LYS A 139 1.35 27.37 0.30
N ASP A 140 0.57 27.28 1.37
CA ASP A 140 0.85 27.88 2.67
C ASP A 140 1.93 27.05 3.40
N PRO A 141 3.08 27.68 3.79
CA PRO A 141 4.13 26.97 4.52
C PRO A 141 3.67 26.52 5.91
N ASP A 142 2.81 27.31 6.56
CA ASP A 142 2.39 27.18 7.96
C ASP A 142 1.07 26.39 8.11
N ALA A 143 0.52 25.88 7.01
CA ALA A 143 -0.72 25.10 6.99
C ALA A 143 -0.67 23.85 7.87
N ASP A 144 -1.76 23.61 8.61
CA ASP A 144 -1.94 22.43 9.45
C ASP A 144 -1.78 21.12 8.65
N ALA A 145 -0.76 20.34 9.00
CA ALA A 145 -0.48 19.04 8.39
C ALA A 145 -1.64 18.04 8.50
N ARG A 146 -2.51 18.19 9.53
CA ARG A 146 -3.71 17.36 9.72
C ARG A 146 -4.82 17.76 8.74
N LEU A 147 -5.07 19.06 8.54
CA LEU A 147 -5.94 19.55 7.46
C LEU A 147 -5.41 19.13 6.08
N LEU A 148 -4.10 19.27 5.81
CA LEU A 148 -3.51 18.88 4.52
C LEU A 148 -3.71 17.38 4.21
N ASN A 149 -3.54 16.50 5.20
CA ASN A 149 -3.79 15.06 5.04
C ASN A 149 -5.28 14.75 4.85
N ALA A 150 -6.16 15.46 5.55
CA ALA A 150 -7.60 15.30 5.40
C ALA A 150 -8.06 15.68 3.98
N LEU A 151 -7.62 16.84 3.49
CA LEU A 151 -7.88 17.29 2.12
C LEU A 151 -7.28 16.33 1.08
N PHE A 152 -6.05 15.84 1.27
CA PHE A 152 -5.44 14.89 0.33
C PHE A 152 -6.23 13.58 0.26
N ARG A 153 -6.60 12.97 1.41
CA ARG A 153 -7.52 11.83 1.47
C ARG A 153 -8.81 12.11 0.71
N ASP A 154 -9.44 13.24 1.01
CA ASP A 154 -10.78 13.60 0.53
C ASP A 154 -10.81 13.88 -0.98
N TYR A 155 -9.78 14.54 -1.52
CA TYR A 155 -9.60 14.68 -2.97
C TYR A 155 -9.22 13.35 -3.65
N CYS A 156 -8.46 12.45 -3.01
CA CYS A 156 -8.22 11.10 -3.53
C CYS A 156 -9.50 10.27 -3.60
N PHE A 157 -10.38 10.34 -2.58
CA PHE A 157 -11.68 9.67 -2.59
C PHE A 157 -12.58 10.18 -3.72
N LEU A 158 -12.79 11.50 -3.86
CA LEU A 158 -13.56 12.04 -4.99
C LEU A 158 -12.92 11.73 -6.35
N THR A 159 -11.60 11.76 -6.46
CA THR A 159 -10.88 11.46 -7.72
C THR A 159 -11.10 10.02 -8.15
N SER A 160 -10.93 9.05 -7.25
CA SER A 160 -11.14 7.64 -7.57
C SER A 160 -12.61 7.37 -7.89
N ALA A 161 -13.53 7.90 -7.08
CA ALA A 161 -14.97 7.80 -7.32
C ALA A 161 -15.39 8.38 -8.69
N TYR A 162 -14.93 9.59 -9.02
CA TYR A 162 -15.23 10.26 -10.29
C TYR A 162 -14.69 9.49 -11.51
N LEU A 163 -13.48 8.96 -11.43
CA LEU A 163 -12.85 8.26 -12.56
C LEU A 163 -13.47 6.87 -12.81
N LEU A 164 -13.91 6.18 -11.75
CA LEU A 164 -14.36 4.78 -11.79
C LEU A 164 -15.88 4.57 -11.69
N GLU A 165 -16.68 5.61 -11.45
CA GLU A 165 -18.16 5.56 -11.51
C GLU A 165 -18.72 4.83 -12.76
N PRO A 166 -18.33 5.12 -14.02
CA PRO A 166 -18.84 4.38 -15.18
C PRO A 166 -18.35 2.92 -15.23
N THR A 167 -17.14 2.65 -14.71
CA THR A 167 -16.60 1.28 -14.58
C THR A 167 -17.42 0.46 -13.58
N ASP A 168 -17.87 1.08 -12.49
CA ASP A 168 -18.68 0.46 -11.44
C ASP A 168 -20.14 0.27 -11.84
N GLN A 169 -20.76 1.27 -12.46
CA GLN A 169 -22.10 1.15 -13.03
C GLN A 169 -22.18 0.00 -14.04
N ALA A 170 -21.20 -0.09 -14.95
CA ALA A 170 -21.07 -1.24 -15.84
C ALA A 170 -20.89 -2.58 -15.10
N PHE A 171 -20.06 -2.61 -14.05
CA PHE A 171 -19.82 -3.82 -13.27
C PHE A 171 -21.08 -4.30 -12.51
N ARG A 172 -21.78 -3.40 -11.82
CA ARG A 172 -23.06 -3.72 -11.15
C ARG A 172 -24.16 -4.14 -12.13
N ALA A 173 -24.19 -3.58 -13.34
CA ALA A 173 -25.18 -3.92 -14.36
C ALA A 173 -24.90 -5.23 -15.11
N THR A 174 -23.64 -5.66 -15.23
CA THR A 174 -23.24 -6.74 -16.18
C THR A 174 -22.29 -7.81 -15.62
N GLY A 175 -21.72 -7.60 -14.42
CA GLY A 175 -20.61 -8.40 -13.91
C GLY A 175 -19.27 -8.17 -14.63
N LYS A 176 -19.18 -7.20 -15.55
CA LYS A 176 -17.98 -6.84 -16.31
C LYS A 176 -17.66 -5.36 -16.18
N TYR A 177 -16.37 -5.05 -16.07
CA TYR A 177 -15.90 -3.68 -15.87
C TYR A 177 -16.02 -2.84 -17.17
N GLY A 178 -16.49 -1.60 -17.04
CA GLY A 178 -16.48 -0.60 -18.13
C GLY A 178 -15.18 0.21 -18.19
N PRO A 179 -14.90 0.93 -19.29
CA PRO A 179 -13.82 1.93 -19.31
C PRO A 179 -14.09 3.05 -18.29
N GLY A 180 -13.03 3.60 -17.71
CA GLY A 180 -13.11 4.73 -16.78
C GLY A 180 -13.09 6.08 -17.51
N ARG A 181 -13.32 7.18 -16.78
CA ARG A 181 -13.26 8.53 -17.37
C ARG A 181 -11.79 8.90 -17.68
N GLY A 182 -11.45 9.03 -18.95
CA GLY A 182 -10.08 9.36 -19.40
C GLY A 182 -9.58 10.78 -19.05
N VAL A 183 -10.39 11.59 -18.37
CA VAL A 183 -10.09 12.98 -17.98
C VAL A 183 -10.55 13.21 -16.54
N LEU A 184 -9.67 13.78 -15.71
CA LEU A 184 -9.97 14.29 -14.38
C LEU A 184 -10.13 15.83 -14.47
N PRO A 185 -11.29 16.40 -14.11
CA PRO A 185 -11.57 17.81 -14.36
C PRO A 185 -10.84 18.73 -13.38
N ALA A 186 -10.62 19.99 -13.78
CA ALA A 186 -9.71 20.91 -13.11
C ALA A 186 -10.01 21.13 -11.60
N GLN A 187 -11.29 21.13 -11.20
CA GLN A 187 -11.69 21.29 -9.79
C GLN A 187 -11.30 20.10 -8.88
N LEU A 188 -10.94 18.93 -9.44
CA LEU A 188 -10.31 17.84 -8.70
C LEU A 188 -8.80 17.78 -8.97
N ALA A 189 -8.39 17.87 -10.24
CA ALA A 189 -7.01 17.67 -10.66
C ALA A 189 -6.03 18.70 -10.06
N VAL A 190 -6.37 19.99 -10.10
CA VAL A 190 -5.49 21.07 -9.63
C VAL A 190 -5.28 21.04 -8.11
N PRO A 191 -6.32 20.98 -7.24
CA PRO A 191 -6.10 20.87 -5.79
C PRO A 191 -5.43 19.55 -5.40
N LEU A 192 -5.78 18.41 -6.01
CA LEU A 192 -5.14 17.13 -5.69
C LEU A 192 -3.63 17.16 -6.00
N CYS A 193 -3.23 17.66 -7.17
CA CYS A 193 -1.81 17.74 -7.51
C CYS A 193 -1.05 18.73 -6.61
N ALA A 194 -1.64 19.87 -6.25
CA ALA A 194 -1.04 20.80 -5.30
C ALA A 194 -0.83 20.17 -3.91
N LEU A 195 -1.82 19.42 -3.40
CA LEU A 195 -1.73 18.68 -2.13
C LEU A 195 -0.70 17.54 -2.21
N ALA A 196 -0.67 16.80 -3.32
CA ALA A 196 0.29 15.72 -3.56
C ALA A 196 1.73 16.23 -3.56
N ASP A 197 2.02 17.32 -4.28
CA ASP A 197 3.33 17.97 -4.32
C ASP A 197 3.74 18.51 -2.93
N ARG A 198 2.81 19.13 -2.18
CA ARG A 198 3.06 19.67 -0.82
C ARG A 198 3.37 18.60 0.22
N LEU A 199 2.92 17.36 0.01
CA LEU A 199 3.08 16.22 0.92
C LEU A 199 4.12 15.17 0.44
N GLY A 200 4.52 15.21 -0.83
CA GLY A 200 5.46 14.25 -1.43
C GLY A 200 4.84 12.92 -1.86
N HIS A 201 3.54 12.93 -2.20
CA HIS A 201 2.75 11.78 -2.66
C HIS A 201 2.55 11.80 -4.19
N ALA A 202 1.97 10.73 -4.73
CA ALA A 202 1.37 10.76 -6.07
C ALA A 202 -0.04 11.37 -5.99
N PRO A 203 -0.54 12.06 -7.03
CA PRO A 203 -1.90 12.59 -7.07
C PRO A 203 -2.93 11.51 -7.43
N TYR A 204 -3.00 10.46 -6.62
CA TYR A 204 -3.94 9.35 -6.73
C TYR A 204 -4.11 8.65 -5.37
N MET A 205 -5.18 7.86 -5.22
CA MET A 205 -5.45 7.09 -4.00
C MET A 205 -4.37 6.01 -3.74
N GLU A 206 -3.77 6.06 -2.55
CA GLU A 206 -2.88 5.03 -2.00
C GLU A 206 -3.19 4.70 -0.53
N TYR A 207 -2.69 3.56 -0.07
CA TYR A 207 -2.97 2.91 1.20
C TYR A 207 -2.84 3.82 2.44
N ALA A 208 -1.68 4.47 2.63
CA ALA A 208 -1.39 5.13 3.90
C ALA A 208 -2.07 6.49 4.02
N SER A 209 -1.81 7.38 3.07
CA SER A 209 -2.14 8.80 3.13
C SER A 209 -3.58 9.12 2.68
N SER A 210 -4.30 8.10 2.17
CA SER A 210 -5.71 8.24 1.79
C SER A 210 -6.57 7.07 2.27
N TYR A 211 -6.52 5.91 1.62
CA TYR A 211 -7.60 4.90 1.75
C TYR A 211 -7.71 4.27 3.14
N ALA A 212 -6.58 3.95 3.80
CA ALA A 212 -6.57 3.25 5.09
C ALA A 212 -6.10 4.12 6.25
N LEU A 213 -4.80 4.44 6.34
CA LEU A 213 -4.22 4.98 7.59
C LEU A 213 -4.61 6.44 7.89
N SER A 214 -5.24 7.14 6.93
CA SER A 214 -5.84 8.47 7.10
C SER A 214 -7.38 8.44 7.19
N ASN A 215 -8.01 7.27 7.11
CA ASN A 215 -9.46 7.10 6.97
C ASN A 215 -10.11 6.38 8.17
N PHE A 216 -9.78 6.82 9.38
CA PHE A 216 -10.47 6.35 10.59
C PHE A 216 -10.70 7.48 11.59
N ARG A 217 -11.79 7.37 12.34
CA ARG A 217 -12.05 8.15 13.56
C ARG A 217 -12.20 7.22 14.76
N LEU A 218 -11.88 7.70 15.96
CA LEU A 218 -12.04 6.95 17.20
C LEU A 218 -13.42 7.24 17.82
N LYS A 219 -14.09 6.20 18.32
CA LYS A 219 -15.33 6.29 19.10
C LYS A 219 -15.07 6.77 20.53
N SER A 220 -13.94 6.36 21.11
CA SER A 220 -13.49 6.78 22.44
C SER A 220 -11.97 6.88 22.53
N GLU A 221 -11.49 7.96 23.14
CA GLU A 221 -10.09 8.16 23.50
C GLU A 221 -9.63 7.26 24.66
N THR A 222 -10.56 6.73 25.45
CA THR A 222 -10.27 5.94 26.68
C THR A 222 -10.46 4.43 26.49
N PHE A 223 -10.63 3.96 25.26
CA PHE A 223 -10.79 2.53 24.95
C PHE A 223 -9.53 1.73 25.31
N LYS A 224 -9.70 0.50 25.79
CA LYS A 224 -8.60 -0.37 26.25
C LYS A 224 -8.66 -1.74 25.59
N SER A 225 -7.59 -2.08 24.87
CA SER A 225 -7.24 -3.44 24.47
C SER A 225 -5.72 -3.58 24.41
N ASP A 226 -5.23 -4.72 23.94
CA ASP A 226 -3.83 -5.00 23.64
C ASP A 226 -3.27 -4.16 22.46
N ALA A 227 -4.15 -3.70 21.55
CA ALA A 227 -3.89 -2.72 20.50
C ALA A 227 -4.15 -1.26 20.95
N GLY A 228 -4.49 -1.04 22.23
CA GLY A 228 -4.85 0.25 22.77
C GLY A 228 -6.13 0.82 22.15
N LYS A 229 -6.15 2.12 21.88
CA LYS A 229 -7.33 2.81 21.34
C LYS A 229 -7.55 2.63 19.83
N TRP A 230 -6.59 2.06 19.09
CA TRP A 230 -6.71 1.78 17.65
C TRP A 230 -7.21 0.34 17.37
N HIS A 231 -7.90 -0.26 18.34
CA HIS A 231 -8.61 -1.54 18.16
C HIS A 231 -9.79 -1.38 17.19
N TYR A 232 -10.04 -2.38 16.33
CA TYR A 232 -11.11 -2.36 15.32
C TYR A 232 -12.44 -1.81 15.87
N ASP A 233 -12.93 -2.37 16.97
CA ASP A 233 -14.28 -2.05 17.46
C ASP A 233 -14.41 -0.63 18.02
N ASN A 234 -13.28 0.06 18.28
CA ASN A 234 -13.24 1.48 18.66
C ASN A 234 -13.14 2.44 17.47
N MET A 235 -13.08 1.94 16.23
CA MET A 235 -12.90 2.76 15.04
C MET A 235 -14.14 2.77 14.13
N GLU A 236 -14.23 3.82 13.31
CA GLU A 236 -15.21 4.01 12.23
C GLU A 236 -14.51 4.66 11.04
N LEU A 237 -15.02 4.47 9.82
CA LEU A 237 -14.53 5.19 8.65
C LEU A 237 -14.89 6.68 8.71
N ILE A 238 -14.15 7.48 7.94
CA ILE A 238 -14.50 8.89 7.67
C ILE A 238 -15.10 9.02 6.26
N ARG A 239 -14.61 8.23 5.30
CA ARG A 239 -15.04 8.14 3.90
C ARG A 239 -15.18 6.66 3.50
N ALA A 240 -16.09 6.37 2.58
CA ALA A 240 -16.33 5.04 2.00
C ALA A 240 -16.82 5.18 0.54
N PHE A 241 -16.96 4.08 -0.19
CA PHE A 241 -17.56 4.01 -1.52
C PHE A 241 -18.86 3.18 -1.56
N GLU A 242 -18.88 1.98 -0.98
CA GLU A 242 -20.09 1.17 -0.78
C GLU A 242 -20.92 1.78 0.37
N ASP A 243 -20.43 1.59 1.60
CA ASP A 243 -21.07 1.99 2.84
C ASP A 243 -20.02 2.08 3.98
N ALA A 244 -20.28 2.89 5.00
CA ALA A 244 -19.31 3.22 6.05
C ALA A 244 -19.30 2.26 7.27
N GLN A 245 -20.08 1.18 7.26
CA GLN A 245 -20.31 0.27 8.41
C GLN A 245 -20.16 -1.23 8.06
N GLY A 246 -20.26 -1.59 6.79
CA GLY A 246 -20.21 -2.95 6.26
C GLY A 246 -18.80 -3.44 5.92
N SER A 247 -18.69 -4.20 4.82
CA SER A 247 -17.45 -4.92 4.48
C SER A 247 -16.31 -3.99 4.04
N GLU A 248 -16.58 -2.79 3.51
CA GLU A 248 -15.52 -1.80 3.23
C GLU A 248 -14.87 -1.29 4.54
N ALA A 249 -15.69 -0.97 5.55
CA ALA A 249 -15.21 -0.66 6.90
C ALA A 249 -14.45 -1.84 7.52
N GLY A 250 -14.93 -3.06 7.29
CA GLY A 250 -14.21 -4.29 7.59
C GLY A 250 -12.80 -4.33 6.99
N PHE A 251 -12.70 -4.10 5.68
CA PHE A 251 -11.46 -4.19 4.92
C PHE A 251 -10.44 -3.14 5.36
N ILE A 252 -10.88 -1.89 5.52
CA ILE A 252 -10.01 -0.77 5.91
C ILE A 252 -9.61 -0.87 7.39
N LEU A 253 -10.56 -1.06 8.32
CA LEU A 253 -10.28 -0.96 9.75
C LEU A 253 -9.50 -2.17 10.29
N VAL A 254 -9.57 -3.35 9.64
CA VAL A 254 -8.65 -4.46 9.96
C VAL A 254 -7.20 -4.09 9.62
N HIS A 255 -6.95 -3.41 8.50
CA HIS A 255 -5.60 -2.90 8.18
C HIS A 255 -5.14 -1.85 9.20
N VAL A 256 -5.97 -0.88 9.57
CA VAL A 256 -5.61 0.12 10.61
C VAL A 256 -5.32 -0.58 11.94
N HIS A 257 -6.09 -1.60 12.31
CA HIS A 257 -5.90 -2.38 13.54
C HIS A 257 -4.59 -3.21 13.50
N MET A 258 -4.23 -3.83 12.36
CA MET A 258 -2.91 -4.47 12.20
C MET A 258 -1.78 -3.46 12.39
N LEU A 259 -1.97 -2.23 11.89
CA LEU A 259 -0.99 -1.15 12.01
C LEU A 259 -0.93 -0.52 13.42
N ALA A 260 -1.91 -0.76 14.30
CA ALA A 260 -1.83 -0.39 15.72
C ALA A 260 -0.64 -1.04 16.45
N HIS A 261 -0.29 -2.28 16.06
CA HIS A 261 0.86 -3.01 16.61
C HIS A 261 2.21 -2.52 16.04
N SER A 262 2.22 -1.61 15.06
CA SER A 262 3.45 -1.20 14.35
C SER A 262 4.45 -0.44 15.22
N GLY A 263 4.04 0.18 16.33
CA GLY A 263 4.97 0.78 17.30
C GLY A 263 5.89 -0.25 17.96
N ALA A 264 5.37 -1.45 18.25
CA ALA A 264 6.16 -2.57 18.75
C ALA A 264 7.10 -3.13 17.67
N VAL A 265 6.67 -3.15 16.41
CA VAL A 265 7.50 -3.53 15.25
C VAL A 265 8.67 -2.57 15.07
N VAL A 266 8.41 -1.26 14.98
CA VAL A 266 9.47 -0.24 14.86
C VAL A 266 10.44 -0.30 16.03
N SER A 267 9.92 -0.45 17.26
CA SER A 267 10.77 -0.63 18.44
C SER A 267 11.69 -1.84 18.31
N GLY A 268 11.12 -3.03 18.02
CA GLY A 268 11.88 -4.26 17.93
C GLY A 268 12.89 -4.28 16.78
N VAL A 269 12.58 -3.65 15.65
CA VAL A 269 13.51 -3.47 14.50
C VAL A 269 14.76 -2.71 14.95
N GLU A 270 14.59 -1.59 15.65
CA GLU A 270 15.71 -0.79 16.18
C GLU A 270 16.47 -1.48 17.31
N ASP A 271 15.73 -2.08 18.25
CA ASP A 271 16.31 -2.81 19.38
C ASP A 271 17.16 -4.00 18.87
N THR A 272 16.72 -4.71 17.81
CA THR A 272 17.47 -5.79 17.14
C THR A 272 18.75 -5.28 16.49
N MET A 273 18.69 -4.24 15.65
CA MET A 273 19.89 -3.73 14.97
C MET A 273 20.93 -3.22 15.98
N ARG A 274 20.48 -2.46 16.98
CA ARG A 274 21.33 -1.97 18.07
C ARG A 274 21.96 -3.10 18.89
N ALA A 275 21.23 -4.20 19.14
CA ALA A 275 21.77 -5.36 19.83
C ALA A 275 22.85 -6.10 19.02
N VAL A 276 22.72 -6.18 17.69
CA VAL A 276 23.75 -6.77 16.80
C VAL A 276 25.01 -5.90 16.75
N GLU A 277 24.86 -4.58 16.60
CA GLU A 277 25.96 -3.61 16.64
C GLU A 277 26.77 -3.70 17.94
N GLN A 278 26.07 -3.79 19.07
CA GLN A 278 26.65 -3.93 20.41
C GLN A 278 27.10 -5.37 20.74
N LYS A 279 26.84 -6.34 19.86
CA LYS A 279 27.11 -7.78 20.06
C LYS A 279 26.50 -8.33 21.36
N ASN A 280 25.29 -7.88 21.68
CA ASN A 280 24.58 -8.15 22.93
C ASN A 280 23.48 -9.22 22.70
N VAL A 281 23.81 -10.49 22.97
CA VAL A 281 22.91 -11.63 22.72
C VAL A 281 21.61 -11.56 23.55
N PRO A 282 21.61 -11.27 24.87
CA PRO A 282 20.38 -11.10 25.63
C PRO A 282 19.46 -9.98 25.12
N ALA A 283 20.02 -8.85 24.68
CA ALA A 283 19.22 -7.77 24.08
C ALA A 283 18.62 -8.20 22.73
N LEU A 284 19.36 -8.98 21.93
CA LEU A 284 18.87 -9.52 20.66
C LEU A 284 17.71 -10.50 20.88
N GLU A 285 17.84 -11.43 21.82
CA GLU A 285 16.75 -12.37 22.17
C GLU A 285 15.48 -11.62 22.58
N HIS A 286 15.61 -10.60 23.44
CA HIS A 286 14.46 -9.79 23.87
C HIS A 286 13.83 -9.02 22.70
N ALA A 287 14.63 -8.43 21.81
CA ALA A 287 14.14 -7.71 20.64
C ALA A 287 13.43 -8.63 19.63
N LEU A 288 14.00 -9.80 19.34
CA LEU A 288 13.38 -10.79 18.43
C LEU A 288 12.12 -11.42 19.04
N GLU A 289 12.07 -11.67 20.36
CA GLU A 289 10.85 -12.13 21.04
C GLU A 289 9.73 -11.08 20.99
N LYS A 290 10.06 -9.81 21.25
CA LYS A 290 9.15 -8.67 21.15
C LYS A 290 8.59 -8.51 19.73
N LEU A 291 9.42 -8.69 18.70
CA LEU A 291 8.98 -8.75 17.30
C LEU A 291 8.05 -9.95 17.05
N LEU A 292 8.41 -11.15 17.53
CA LEU A 292 7.64 -12.36 17.29
C LEU A 292 6.23 -12.26 17.88
N LEU A 293 6.10 -11.71 19.09
CA LEU A 293 4.81 -11.42 19.72
C LEU A 293 4.01 -10.36 18.95
N ALA A 294 4.65 -9.31 18.43
CA ALA A 294 3.98 -8.30 17.61
C ALA A 294 3.45 -8.88 16.28
N TYR A 295 4.25 -9.70 15.58
CA TYR A 295 3.83 -10.31 14.32
C TYR A 295 2.80 -11.44 14.50
N ARG A 296 2.79 -12.16 15.63
CA ARG A 296 1.69 -13.06 16.01
C ARG A 296 0.36 -12.30 16.08
N ARG A 297 0.30 -11.19 16.83
CA ARG A 297 -0.90 -10.34 16.91
C ARG A 297 -1.31 -9.74 15.57
N ILE A 298 -0.36 -9.33 14.73
CA ILE A 298 -0.65 -8.83 13.38
C ILE A 298 -1.32 -9.92 12.53
N ASN A 299 -0.84 -11.17 12.59
CA ASN A 299 -1.44 -12.30 11.90
C ASN A 299 -2.83 -12.69 12.46
N GLU A 300 -3.00 -12.65 13.78
CA GLU A 300 -4.28 -12.85 14.46
C GLU A 300 -5.31 -11.77 14.06
N THR A 301 -4.90 -10.50 14.05
CA THR A 301 -5.72 -9.37 13.60
C THR A 301 -6.10 -9.55 12.12
N MET A 302 -5.15 -9.95 11.29
CA MET A 302 -5.37 -10.18 9.85
C MET A 302 -6.39 -11.31 9.61
N GLU A 303 -6.41 -12.38 10.42
CA GLU A 303 -7.41 -13.46 10.32
C GLU A 303 -8.85 -12.95 10.54
N THR A 304 -9.04 -11.88 11.34
CA THR A 304 -10.39 -11.31 11.57
C THR A 304 -11.04 -10.74 10.30
N MET A 305 -10.27 -10.51 9.24
CA MET A 305 -10.75 -10.05 7.92
C MET A 305 -11.93 -10.89 7.42
N TRP A 306 -11.89 -12.23 7.54
CA TRP A 306 -12.99 -13.10 7.09
C TRP A 306 -14.34 -12.78 7.72
N ALA A 307 -14.35 -12.32 8.98
CA ALA A 307 -15.55 -12.00 9.74
C ALA A 307 -15.97 -10.53 9.61
N LYS A 308 -15.00 -9.62 9.43
CA LYS A 308 -15.25 -8.17 9.33
C LYS A 308 -15.56 -7.71 7.88
N SER A 309 -14.95 -8.33 6.86
CA SER A 309 -15.15 -8.03 5.44
C SER A 309 -15.41 -9.32 4.65
N LYS A 310 -16.63 -9.52 4.16
CA LYS A 310 -16.99 -10.82 3.55
C LYS A 310 -16.41 -10.96 2.14
N PRO A 311 -15.92 -12.16 1.74
CA PRO A 311 -15.40 -12.40 0.38
C PRO A 311 -16.39 -12.14 -0.77
N ASN A 312 -17.70 -12.15 -0.49
CA ASN A 312 -18.75 -11.83 -1.47
C ASN A 312 -19.00 -10.33 -1.62
N ASP A 313 -18.66 -9.50 -0.62
CA ASP A 313 -18.93 -8.06 -0.65
C ASP A 313 -17.78 -7.27 -1.30
N TYR A 314 -16.55 -7.78 -1.25
CA TYR A 314 -15.34 -7.06 -1.69
C TYR A 314 -15.45 -6.44 -3.09
N LEU A 315 -16.09 -7.11 -4.05
CA LEU A 315 -16.22 -6.59 -5.42
C LEU A 315 -17.14 -5.36 -5.55
N LYS A 316 -17.95 -5.03 -4.53
CA LYS A 316 -18.84 -3.87 -4.54
C LYS A 316 -18.11 -2.53 -4.38
N PHE A 317 -17.00 -2.52 -3.63
CA PHE A 317 -16.14 -1.34 -3.46
C PHE A 317 -14.80 -1.47 -4.19
N ARG A 318 -14.37 -2.69 -4.56
CA ARG A 318 -13.12 -2.93 -5.32
C ARG A 318 -12.99 -2.03 -6.55
N THR A 319 -14.08 -1.71 -7.23
CA THR A 319 -14.05 -0.86 -8.42
C THR A 319 -13.35 0.48 -8.16
N PHE A 320 -13.59 1.10 -7.01
CA PHE A 320 -13.12 2.45 -6.69
C PHE A 320 -11.68 2.51 -6.13
N ILE A 321 -11.01 1.37 -5.97
CA ILE A 321 -9.61 1.30 -5.53
C ILE A 321 -8.63 0.89 -6.65
N PHE A 322 -9.11 0.71 -7.89
CA PHE A 322 -8.23 0.52 -9.05
C PHE A 322 -7.43 1.77 -9.40
N GLY A 323 -6.26 1.56 -10.01
CA GLY A 323 -5.41 2.62 -10.56
C GLY A 323 -5.85 3.13 -11.93
N SER A 324 -5.22 4.21 -12.35
CA SER A 324 -5.19 4.72 -13.73
C SER A 324 -4.04 4.12 -14.57
N GLY A 325 -3.34 3.12 -14.05
CA GLY A 325 -2.25 2.41 -14.73
C GLY A 325 -2.02 0.98 -14.20
N PRO A 326 -0.96 0.30 -14.66
CA PRO A 326 -0.04 0.73 -15.72
C PRO A 326 -0.71 0.79 -17.10
N LYS A 327 -0.29 1.76 -17.93
CA LYS A 327 -0.83 1.95 -19.30
C LYS A 327 -0.74 0.67 -20.14
N LYS A 328 -1.62 0.53 -21.13
CA LYS A 328 -1.81 -0.64 -22.01
C LYS A 328 -2.30 -1.93 -21.33
N MET A 329 -1.81 -2.25 -20.13
CA MET A 329 -2.29 -3.39 -19.35
C MET A 329 -3.59 -3.08 -18.61
N ASN A 330 -3.74 -1.87 -18.08
CA ASN A 330 -4.96 -1.44 -17.42
C ASN A 330 -6.02 -1.06 -18.47
N ALA A 331 -6.88 -2.01 -18.81
CA ALA A 331 -7.94 -1.83 -19.80
C ALA A 331 -9.05 -0.82 -19.41
N MET A 332 -9.12 -0.37 -18.14
CA MET A 332 -10.03 0.70 -17.72
C MET A 332 -9.49 2.07 -18.16
N PHE A 333 -8.16 2.23 -18.19
CA PHE A 333 -7.45 3.46 -18.56
C PHE A 333 -6.24 3.14 -19.46
N PRO A 334 -6.44 2.66 -20.71
CA PRO A 334 -5.35 2.16 -21.55
C PRO A 334 -4.27 3.23 -21.80
N GLU A 335 -4.68 4.48 -21.98
CA GLU A 335 -3.79 5.64 -22.17
C GLU A 335 -3.50 6.42 -20.88
N GLY A 336 -4.00 5.97 -19.73
CA GLY A 336 -4.05 6.75 -18.49
C GLY A 336 -5.17 7.79 -18.46
N VAL A 337 -5.00 8.85 -17.65
CA VAL A 337 -5.97 9.92 -17.40
C VAL A 337 -5.32 11.29 -17.61
N VAL A 338 -5.98 12.20 -18.35
CA VAL A 338 -5.55 13.60 -18.48
C VAL A 338 -5.98 14.38 -17.23
N TYR A 339 -5.05 15.13 -16.62
CA TYR A 339 -5.31 15.96 -15.44
C TYR A 339 -5.44 17.42 -15.88
N GLU A 340 -6.68 17.91 -16.03
CA GLU A 340 -6.95 19.25 -16.53
C GLU A 340 -6.28 20.34 -15.67
N GLY A 341 -5.72 21.35 -16.33
CA GLY A 341 -4.98 22.43 -15.67
C GLY A 341 -3.61 22.03 -15.08
N VAL A 342 -3.21 20.75 -15.16
CA VAL A 342 -1.93 20.26 -14.59
C VAL A 342 -0.97 19.71 -15.65
N SER A 343 -1.48 18.95 -16.63
CA SER A 343 -0.68 18.28 -17.67
C SER A 343 -1.51 18.04 -18.93
N GLU A 344 -0.97 18.40 -20.09
CA GLU A 344 -1.53 18.05 -21.41
C GLU A 344 -1.39 16.54 -21.70
N GLY A 345 -0.33 15.91 -21.18
CA GLY A 345 -0.08 14.48 -21.33
C GLY A 345 -0.79 13.66 -20.24
N ALA A 346 -1.47 12.58 -20.63
CA ALA A 346 -2.14 11.68 -19.72
C ALA A 346 -1.18 11.00 -18.74
N MET A 347 -1.51 11.06 -17.45
CA MET A 347 -0.79 10.49 -16.31
C MET A 347 -1.37 9.11 -15.96
N ALA A 348 -0.62 8.26 -15.24
CA ALA A 348 -1.09 6.92 -14.89
C ALA A 348 -0.44 6.46 -13.57
N PHE A 349 -1.26 6.02 -12.63
CA PHE A 349 -0.85 5.63 -11.28
C PHE A 349 -1.41 4.24 -10.91
N PRO A 350 -0.70 3.44 -10.10
CA PRO A 350 -1.31 2.27 -9.45
C PRO A 350 -2.42 2.75 -8.50
N GLY A 351 -3.42 1.91 -8.28
CA GLY A 351 -4.43 2.13 -7.25
C GLY A 351 -3.92 1.72 -5.88
N GLU A 352 -4.84 1.62 -4.92
CA GLU A 352 -4.54 1.12 -3.59
C GLU A 352 -4.01 -0.31 -3.67
N SER A 353 -3.02 -0.63 -2.84
CA SER A 353 -2.64 -2.00 -2.57
C SER A 353 -2.07 -2.14 -1.16
N GLY A 354 -2.44 -3.22 -0.48
CA GLY A 354 -1.72 -3.68 0.71
C GLY A 354 -0.22 -3.90 0.49
N ALA A 355 0.28 -3.98 -0.76
CA ALA A 355 1.73 -3.94 -1.04
C ALA A 355 2.40 -2.60 -0.68
N ASN A 356 1.62 -1.54 -0.44
CA ASN A 356 2.07 -0.25 0.09
C ASN A 356 2.15 -0.24 1.63
N ASP A 357 1.81 -1.33 2.34
CA ASP A 357 2.08 -1.46 3.78
C ASP A 357 3.59 -1.40 4.11
N SER A 358 3.92 -1.15 5.38
CA SER A 358 5.32 -1.09 5.87
C SER A 358 5.67 -2.18 6.91
N LEU A 359 4.72 -3.03 7.33
CA LEU A 359 4.96 -4.12 8.28
C LEU A 359 5.80 -5.22 7.66
N ILE A 360 5.36 -5.81 6.54
CA ILE A 360 6.09 -6.92 5.90
C ILE A 360 7.42 -6.45 5.28
N PRO A 361 7.50 -5.27 4.62
CA PRO A 361 8.78 -4.73 4.18
C PRO A 361 9.78 -4.48 5.32
N SER A 362 9.34 -4.13 6.54
CA SER A 362 10.27 -4.01 7.68
C SER A 362 10.90 -5.36 8.02
N LEU A 363 10.12 -6.44 7.95
CA LEU A 363 10.56 -7.80 8.24
C LEU A 363 11.43 -8.38 7.11
N ASP A 364 11.08 -8.10 5.85
CA ASP A 364 11.88 -8.46 4.67
C ASP A 364 13.27 -7.82 4.68
N ASN A 365 13.35 -6.58 5.18
CA ASN A 365 14.57 -5.80 5.25
C ASN A 365 15.42 -6.20 6.47
N LEU A 366 14.81 -6.33 7.67
CA LEU A 366 15.53 -6.69 8.91
C LEU A 366 16.12 -8.10 8.86
N LEU A 367 15.37 -9.07 8.32
CA LEU A 367 15.82 -10.47 8.19
C LEU A 367 16.59 -10.71 6.88
N GLU A 368 17.08 -9.65 6.23
CA GLU A 368 17.88 -9.68 5.00
C GLU A 368 17.25 -10.46 3.82
N ILE A 369 15.95 -10.80 3.86
CA ILE A 369 15.25 -11.56 2.81
C ILE A 369 15.37 -10.83 1.46
N THR A 370 15.35 -9.49 1.49
CA THR A 370 15.58 -8.63 0.32
C THR A 370 16.89 -8.88 -0.41
N ALA A 371 17.94 -9.35 0.27
CA ALA A 371 19.22 -9.69 -0.36
C ALA A 371 19.13 -10.97 -1.23
N HIS A 372 18.12 -11.80 -1.00
CA HIS A 372 17.84 -13.02 -1.74
C HIS A 372 16.77 -12.82 -2.84
N PHE A 373 16.24 -11.61 -3.02
CA PHE A 373 15.26 -11.34 -4.08
C PHE A 373 15.93 -11.35 -5.47
N PRO A 374 15.41 -12.13 -6.44
CA PRO A 374 15.99 -12.23 -7.77
C PRO A 374 15.81 -10.92 -8.55
N ASN A 375 16.76 -10.58 -9.41
CA ASN A 375 16.65 -9.42 -10.30
C ASN A 375 15.69 -9.73 -11.47
N ASN A 376 14.39 -9.49 -11.28
CA ASN A 376 13.33 -9.74 -12.26
C ASN A 376 12.22 -8.66 -12.20
N GLU A 377 11.25 -8.74 -13.12
CA GLU A 377 10.12 -7.82 -13.23
C GLU A 377 9.24 -7.73 -11.97
N LEU A 378 9.04 -8.85 -11.25
CA LEU A 378 8.21 -8.91 -10.05
C LEU A 378 8.92 -8.24 -8.86
N THR A 379 10.24 -8.40 -8.74
CA THR A 379 11.06 -7.64 -7.78
C THR A 379 11.10 -6.16 -8.16
N ALA A 380 11.22 -5.81 -9.44
CA ALA A 380 11.15 -4.42 -9.89
C ALA A 380 9.78 -3.78 -9.58
N MET A 381 8.68 -4.54 -9.75
CA MET A 381 7.32 -4.14 -9.39
C MET A 381 7.16 -3.97 -7.87
N LEU A 382 7.67 -4.90 -7.06
CA LEU A 382 7.72 -4.77 -5.59
C LEU A 382 8.49 -3.52 -5.16
N ARG A 383 9.62 -3.20 -5.81
CA ARG A 383 10.39 -1.98 -5.58
C ARG A 383 9.62 -0.73 -6.01
N ASN A 384 8.90 -0.77 -7.14
CA ASN A 384 8.03 0.32 -7.58
C ASN A 384 6.91 0.63 -6.58
N PHE A 385 6.25 -0.38 -6.01
CA PHE A 385 5.23 -0.19 -4.95
C PHE A 385 5.79 0.52 -3.71
N ARG A 386 7.09 0.41 -3.41
CA ARG A 386 7.72 1.17 -2.32
C ARG A 386 7.71 2.69 -2.57
N SER A 387 7.65 3.15 -3.82
CA SER A 387 7.72 4.58 -4.15
C SER A 387 6.46 5.37 -3.75
N TYR A 388 5.31 4.71 -3.65
CA TYR A 388 4.01 5.34 -3.35
C TYR A 388 3.77 5.61 -1.86
N ARG A 389 4.55 4.99 -0.96
CA ARG A 389 4.43 5.22 0.49
C ARG A 389 4.81 6.65 0.89
N PRO A 390 4.32 7.14 2.05
CA PRO A 390 4.80 8.38 2.66
C PRO A 390 6.32 8.43 2.75
N ARG A 391 6.90 9.61 2.45
CA ARG A 391 8.35 9.81 2.34
C ARG A 391 9.15 9.19 3.50
N ASN A 392 8.74 9.47 4.74
CA ASN A 392 9.42 8.97 5.93
C ASN A 392 9.37 7.44 6.08
N GLN A 393 8.30 6.78 5.61
CA GLN A 393 8.23 5.31 5.57
C GLN A 393 9.19 4.74 4.52
N ARG A 394 9.35 5.40 3.36
CA ARG A 394 10.35 5.02 2.34
C ARG A 394 11.77 5.13 2.89
N GLU A 395 12.09 6.26 3.51
CA GLU A 395 13.40 6.55 4.09
C GLU A 395 13.75 5.58 5.23
N PHE A 396 12.82 5.32 6.16
CA PHE A 396 13.00 4.34 7.23
C PHE A 396 13.25 2.93 6.68
N LEU A 397 12.41 2.44 5.76
CA LEU A 397 12.58 1.10 5.19
C LEU A 397 13.90 0.95 4.45
N THR A 398 14.34 1.96 3.69
CA THR A 398 15.66 1.96 3.03
C THR A 398 16.79 1.91 4.06
N MET A 399 16.70 2.65 5.16
CA MET A 399 17.68 2.60 6.25
C MET A 399 17.73 1.21 6.92
N VAL A 400 16.59 0.58 7.20
CA VAL A 400 16.55 -0.79 7.78
C VAL A 400 17.23 -1.78 6.83
N GLU A 401 16.97 -1.68 5.52
CA GLU A 401 17.55 -2.59 4.53
C GLU A 401 19.07 -2.47 4.39
N HIS A 402 19.59 -1.24 4.46
CA HIS A 402 21.04 -1.00 4.40
C HIS A 402 21.69 -1.40 5.72
N ARG A 403 21.19 -0.89 6.86
CA ARG A 403 21.79 -1.11 8.18
C ARG A 403 21.76 -2.58 8.60
N ALA A 404 20.65 -3.29 8.42
CA ALA A 404 20.55 -4.70 8.80
C ALA A 404 21.56 -5.59 8.04
N LYS A 405 21.79 -5.28 6.76
CA LYS A 405 22.80 -5.94 5.91
C LYS A 405 24.23 -5.55 6.29
N ASP A 406 24.49 -4.26 6.50
CA ASP A 406 25.84 -3.75 6.79
C ASP A 406 26.37 -4.24 8.16
N ILE A 407 25.48 -4.49 9.12
CA ILE A 407 25.81 -5.10 10.43
C ILE A 407 25.65 -6.63 10.44
N GLY A 408 25.04 -7.21 9.40
CA GLY A 408 24.83 -8.65 9.20
C GLY A 408 23.88 -9.30 10.21
N VAL A 409 22.66 -8.78 10.36
CA VAL A 409 21.63 -9.28 11.31
C VAL A 409 21.40 -10.78 11.19
N ARG A 410 21.22 -11.35 9.98
CA ARG A 410 21.12 -12.80 9.77
C ARG A 410 22.37 -13.49 10.28
N SER A 411 23.55 -13.01 9.87
CA SER A 411 24.82 -13.65 10.18
C SER A 411 25.08 -13.72 11.68
N TYR A 412 24.60 -12.74 12.44
CA TYR A 412 24.71 -12.70 13.89
C TYR A 412 23.62 -13.54 14.59
N ALA A 413 22.37 -13.45 14.14
CA ALA A 413 21.24 -14.16 14.76
C ALA A 413 21.23 -15.68 14.47
N MET A 414 21.77 -16.10 13.32
CA MET A 414 21.89 -17.50 12.90
C MET A 414 23.20 -18.17 13.33
N ASP A 415 24.09 -17.45 14.03
CA ASP A 415 25.33 -18.04 14.54
C ASP A 415 25.07 -18.96 15.73
N GLY A 416 25.14 -20.27 15.47
CA GLY A 416 24.96 -21.32 16.48
C GLY A 416 26.03 -21.38 17.57
N SER A 417 27.06 -20.52 17.53
CA SER A 417 27.98 -20.30 18.66
C SER A 417 27.52 -19.24 19.66
N LYS A 418 26.38 -18.56 19.41
CA LYS A 418 25.88 -17.46 20.25
C LYS A 418 24.66 -17.82 21.09
N SER A 419 23.60 -18.33 20.46
CA SER A 419 22.33 -18.71 21.10
C SER A 419 21.43 -19.43 20.11
N ALA A 420 21.03 -20.66 20.46
CA ALA A 420 19.99 -21.40 19.76
C ALA A 420 18.63 -20.69 19.84
N ARG A 421 18.41 -19.90 20.91
CA ARG A 421 17.18 -19.12 21.11
C ARG A 421 17.09 -17.94 20.15
N ALA A 422 18.17 -17.20 19.92
CA ALA A 422 18.22 -16.14 18.92
C ALA A 422 17.95 -16.71 17.51
N LYS A 423 18.58 -17.86 17.17
CA LYS A 423 18.35 -18.59 15.92
C LYS A 423 16.89 -19.03 15.76
N ALA A 424 16.29 -19.63 16.81
CA ALA A 424 14.90 -20.05 16.79
C ALA A 424 13.92 -18.88 16.60
N LEU A 425 14.13 -17.77 17.32
CA LEU A 425 13.30 -16.56 17.17
C LEU A 425 13.40 -15.97 15.76
N TYR A 426 14.59 -15.95 15.14
CA TYR A 426 14.78 -15.54 13.75
C TYR A 426 13.99 -16.43 12.78
N ILE A 427 14.08 -17.76 12.92
CA ILE A 427 13.33 -18.73 12.09
C ILE A 427 11.81 -18.54 12.24
N LEU A 428 11.33 -18.27 13.46
CA LEU A 428 9.90 -18.04 13.70
C LEU A 428 9.42 -16.69 13.15
N LEU A 429 10.28 -15.68 13.07
CA LEU A 429 9.96 -14.42 12.38
C LEU A 429 9.84 -14.60 10.86
N LEU A 430 10.70 -15.43 10.25
CA LEU A 430 10.49 -15.87 8.87
C LEU A 430 9.17 -16.62 8.70
N ASP A 431 8.79 -17.46 9.66
CA ASP A 431 7.52 -18.16 9.64
C ASP A 431 6.31 -17.24 9.82
N GLN A 432 6.41 -16.14 10.57
CA GLN A 432 5.35 -15.11 10.64
C GLN A 432 5.20 -14.32 9.33
N ASN A 433 6.30 -14.06 8.62
CA ASN A 433 6.28 -13.46 7.28
C ASN A 433 5.57 -14.41 6.28
N ARG A 434 5.90 -15.70 6.35
CA ARG A 434 5.27 -16.81 5.61
C ARG A 434 3.78 -16.95 5.92
N GLU A 435 3.37 -16.83 7.19
CA GLU A 435 1.98 -16.86 7.64
C GLU A 435 1.15 -15.73 7.01
N PHE A 436 1.64 -14.49 7.09
CA PHE A 436 0.98 -13.31 6.52
C PHE A 436 0.79 -13.45 5.00
N ARG A 437 1.85 -13.85 4.29
CA ARG A 437 1.82 -13.99 2.81
C ARG A 437 0.91 -15.13 2.36
N ASP A 438 0.85 -16.24 3.09
CA ASP A 438 -0.08 -17.33 2.78
C ASP A 438 -1.54 -16.92 3.04
N ARG A 439 -1.82 -16.23 4.14
CA ARG A 439 -3.16 -15.65 4.40
C ARG A 439 -3.56 -14.65 3.32
N HIS A 440 -2.67 -13.76 2.90
CA HIS A 440 -2.92 -12.84 1.79
C HIS A 440 -3.20 -13.58 0.47
N TRP A 441 -2.50 -14.69 0.20
CA TRP A 441 -2.79 -15.54 -0.95
C TRP A 441 -4.14 -16.27 -0.85
N ARG A 442 -4.54 -16.74 0.34
CA ARG A 442 -5.88 -17.29 0.61
C ARG A 442 -6.98 -16.25 0.37
N PHE A 443 -6.81 -15.02 0.87
CA PHE A 443 -7.72 -13.91 0.57
C PHE A 443 -7.81 -13.65 -0.93
N THR A 444 -6.66 -13.53 -1.62
CA THR A 444 -6.61 -13.27 -3.06
C THR A 444 -7.42 -14.29 -3.87
N LYS A 445 -7.34 -15.58 -3.50
CA LYS A 445 -8.16 -16.64 -4.10
C LYS A 445 -9.65 -16.48 -3.80
N ALA A 446 -10.04 -16.22 -2.56
CA ALA A 446 -11.44 -16.18 -2.12
C ALA A 446 -12.20 -14.87 -2.45
N TYR A 447 -11.50 -13.74 -2.52
CA TYR A 447 -12.05 -12.40 -2.71
C TYR A 447 -11.95 -11.92 -4.17
N ILE A 448 -10.99 -12.46 -4.95
CA ILE A 448 -10.73 -12.02 -6.34
C ILE A 448 -10.79 -13.19 -7.32
N THR A 449 -9.86 -14.15 -7.22
CA THR A 449 -9.67 -15.19 -8.27
C THR A 449 -10.89 -16.10 -8.49
N SER A 450 -11.74 -16.27 -7.47
CA SER A 450 -13.00 -17.04 -7.53
C SER A 450 -14.25 -16.16 -7.71
N LYS A 451 -14.06 -14.87 -8.01
CA LYS A 451 -15.13 -13.85 -8.04
C LYS A 451 -15.09 -12.94 -9.28
N SER A 452 -13.93 -12.74 -9.89
CA SER A 452 -13.75 -11.87 -11.06
C SER A 452 -12.66 -12.43 -11.99
N ASP A 453 -12.93 -12.41 -13.29
CA ASP A 453 -11.96 -12.84 -14.30
C ASP A 453 -10.94 -11.76 -14.69
N TYR A 454 -11.08 -10.54 -14.16
CA TYR A 454 -10.16 -9.42 -14.41
C TYR A 454 -8.78 -9.70 -13.83
N THR A 455 -7.76 -9.68 -14.70
CA THR A 455 -6.43 -10.29 -14.46
C THR A 455 -5.47 -9.44 -13.62
N LEU A 456 -5.77 -8.14 -13.44
CA LEU A 456 -4.96 -7.23 -12.63
C LEU A 456 -5.51 -7.01 -11.23
N ALA A 457 -4.60 -6.87 -10.27
CA ALA A 457 -4.88 -6.29 -8.96
C ALA A 457 -5.12 -4.77 -9.06
N THR A 458 -5.64 -4.17 -7.99
CA THR A 458 -5.93 -2.73 -7.86
C THR A 458 -4.70 -1.84 -8.08
N GLY A 459 -3.56 -2.22 -7.50
CA GLY A 459 -2.24 -1.64 -7.78
C GLY A 459 -1.62 -2.00 -9.14
N GLY A 460 -2.34 -2.73 -10.02
CA GLY A 460 -1.88 -3.05 -11.38
C GLY A 460 -0.93 -4.24 -11.52
N SER A 461 -0.72 -5.06 -10.47
CA SER A 461 0.11 -6.28 -10.55
C SER A 461 -0.67 -7.49 -11.08
N PRO A 462 -0.07 -8.37 -11.91
CA PRO A 462 -0.69 -9.64 -12.33
C PRO A 462 -0.92 -10.58 -11.13
N ILE A 463 -2.18 -10.88 -10.84
CA ILE A 463 -2.63 -11.51 -9.58
C ILE A 463 -1.93 -12.85 -9.32
N LEU A 464 -1.94 -13.76 -10.30
CA LEU A 464 -1.43 -15.13 -10.16
C LEU A 464 0.10 -15.23 -10.12
N ARG A 465 0.84 -14.17 -10.51
CA ARG A 465 2.31 -14.16 -10.54
C ARG A 465 2.91 -13.50 -9.29
N TYR A 466 2.36 -12.36 -8.86
CA TYR A 466 3.03 -11.49 -7.89
C TYR A 466 3.08 -12.04 -6.45
N LEU A 467 1.93 -12.35 -5.85
CA LEU A 467 1.89 -12.83 -4.46
C LEU A 467 2.51 -14.23 -4.28
N PRO A 468 2.27 -15.22 -5.17
CA PRO A 468 2.90 -16.53 -5.04
C PRO A 468 4.42 -16.51 -5.21
N HIS A 469 4.98 -15.61 -6.03
CA HIS A 469 6.42 -15.42 -6.12
C HIS A 469 7.01 -15.01 -4.77
N ASN A 470 6.43 -13.96 -4.16
CA ASN A 470 6.90 -13.45 -2.87
C ASN A 470 6.76 -14.47 -1.73
N LEU A 471 5.67 -15.26 -1.71
CA LEU A 471 5.49 -16.34 -0.75
C LEU A 471 6.51 -17.49 -0.97
N SER A 472 6.78 -17.86 -2.22
CA SER A 472 7.77 -18.91 -2.55
C SER A 472 9.20 -18.54 -2.17
N LEU A 473 9.57 -17.25 -2.28
CA LEU A 473 10.87 -16.74 -1.80
C LEU A 473 11.01 -16.91 -0.28
N VAL A 474 10.03 -16.46 0.51
CA VAL A 474 10.06 -16.59 1.98
C VAL A 474 10.02 -18.06 2.42
N LEU A 475 9.22 -18.90 1.77
CA LEU A 475 9.20 -20.35 2.04
C LEU A 475 10.57 -21.02 1.79
N SER A 476 11.29 -20.59 0.75
CA SER A 476 12.62 -21.11 0.42
C SER A 476 13.69 -20.65 1.40
N PHE A 477 13.59 -19.41 1.89
CA PHE A 477 14.52 -18.87 2.88
C PHE A 477 14.25 -19.40 4.31
N LEU A 478 12.98 -19.71 4.62
CA LEU A 478 12.58 -20.44 5.83
C LEU A 478 13.10 -21.89 5.83
N GLU A 479 13.01 -22.58 4.70
CA GLU A 479 13.57 -23.93 4.50
C GLU A 479 15.10 -23.93 4.77
N GLN A 480 15.86 -23.08 4.08
CA GLN A 480 17.31 -22.92 4.26
C GLN A 480 17.68 -22.55 5.71
N SER A 481 16.94 -21.65 6.33
CA SER A 481 17.20 -21.23 7.72
C SER A 481 16.82 -22.30 8.75
N TYR A 482 15.96 -23.27 8.39
CA TYR A 482 15.69 -24.46 9.20
C TYR A 482 16.74 -25.57 8.96
N GLU A 483 17.34 -25.67 7.78
CA GLU A 483 18.51 -26.53 7.53
C GLU A 483 19.72 -26.07 8.37
N ASP A 484 19.90 -24.76 8.55
CA ASP A 484 20.87 -24.14 9.48
C ASP A 484 20.57 -24.41 11.00
N PHE A 485 19.42 -25.01 11.33
CA PHE A 485 19.03 -25.36 12.71
C PHE A 485 19.50 -26.79 13.04
N THR A 486 20.55 -26.91 13.83
CA THR A 486 21.30 -28.16 14.04
C THR A 486 20.74 -29.00 15.20
N ALA A 487 21.29 -30.21 15.39
CA ALA A 487 21.01 -31.03 16.56
C ALA A 487 21.54 -30.41 17.88
N LEU A 488 22.57 -29.56 17.82
CA LEU A 488 23.08 -28.83 18.98
C LEU A 488 22.11 -27.72 19.39
N ASP A 489 21.61 -26.93 18.43
CA ASP A 489 20.60 -25.89 18.70
C ASP A 489 19.33 -26.48 19.34
N ARG A 490 18.91 -27.66 18.87
CA ARG A 490 17.79 -28.42 19.45
C ARG A 490 18.07 -28.89 20.88
N ALA A 491 19.29 -29.38 21.15
CA ALA A 491 19.68 -29.84 22.47
C ALA A 491 19.83 -28.69 23.47
N GLU A 492 20.29 -27.51 23.04
CA GLU A 492 20.37 -26.31 23.87
C GLU A 492 18.98 -25.90 24.37
N LEU A 493 18.02 -25.68 23.47
CA LEU A 493 16.65 -25.28 23.83
C LEU A 493 15.90 -26.33 24.66
N ALA A 494 16.18 -27.62 24.44
CA ALA A 494 15.55 -28.70 25.20
C ALA A 494 16.07 -28.80 26.66
N ASN A 495 17.30 -28.36 26.92
CA ASN A 495 17.89 -28.32 28.26
C ASN A 495 17.80 -26.92 28.92
N GLU A 496 17.31 -25.90 28.19
CA GLU A 496 17.18 -24.54 28.70
C GLU A 496 16.01 -24.42 29.69
N GLY A 497 16.35 -24.38 30.98
CA GLY A 497 15.38 -24.19 32.06
C GLY A 497 14.66 -22.83 32.01
N ALA A 498 13.45 -22.79 32.56
CA ALA A 498 12.60 -21.60 32.60
C ALA A 498 13.35 -20.39 33.21
N THR A 499 13.75 -19.44 32.36
CA THR A 499 14.56 -18.28 32.75
C THR A 499 13.67 -17.06 32.99
N ALA A 500 13.88 -16.37 34.12
CA ALA A 500 13.13 -15.16 34.43
C ALA A 500 13.35 -14.07 33.36
N GLY A 501 12.27 -13.43 32.92
CA GLY A 501 12.30 -12.35 31.93
C GLY A 501 12.11 -12.76 30.47
N LYS A 502 11.99 -14.06 30.16
CA LYS A 502 11.57 -14.57 28.83
C LYS A 502 10.06 -14.77 28.79
N SER A 503 9.40 -14.29 27.74
CA SER A 503 7.95 -14.40 27.56
C SER A 503 7.53 -15.74 26.94
N ILE A 504 8.36 -16.30 26.06
CA ILE A 504 8.07 -17.54 25.32
C ILE A 504 8.96 -18.69 25.86
N PRO A 505 8.40 -19.81 26.36
CA PRO A 505 9.20 -20.96 26.80
C PRO A 505 10.06 -21.55 25.68
N SER A 506 11.29 -21.98 25.99
CA SER A 506 12.20 -22.54 24.97
C SER A 506 11.72 -23.87 24.37
N ALA A 507 10.91 -24.63 25.12
CA ALA A 507 10.17 -25.78 24.59
C ALA A 507 9.14 -25.38 23.51
N GLU A 508 8.41 -24.27 23.69
CA GLU A 508 7.46 -23.75 22.68
C GLU A 508 8.22 -23.28 21.42
N LEU A 509 9.37 -22.61 21.60
CA LEU A 509 10.22 -22.22 20.46
C LEU A 509 10.70 -23.45 19.67
N LEU A 510 11.15 -24.50 20.36
CA LEU A 510 11.64 -25.73 19.75
C LEU A 510 10.53 -26.45 18.96
N GLU A 511 9.33 -26.61 19.53
CA GLU A 511 8.17 -27.19 18.85
C GLU A 511 7.74 -26.34 17.64
N ALA A 512 7.62 -25.02 17.82
CA ALA A 512 7.20 -24.12 16.76
C ALA A 512 8.20 -24.09 15.59
N VAL A 513 9.50 -24.16 15.85
CA VAL A 513 10.55 -24.23 14.80
C VAL A 513 10.48 -25.55 14.03
N GLN A 514 10.27 -26.68 14.72
CA GLN A 514 10.07 -27.99 14.06
C GLN A 514 8.81 -28.00 13.18
N LEU A 515 7.71 -27.38 13.66
CA LEU A 515 6.48 -27.23 12.89
C LEU A 515 6.66 -26.30 11.69
N ALA A 516 7.38 -25.18 11.83
CA ALA A 516 7.68 -24.24 10.75
C ALA A 516 8.54 -24.88 9.64
N GLY A 517 9.62 -25.57 10.02
CA GLY A 517 10.51 -26.26 9.09
C GLY A 517 9.82 -27.38 8.32
N SER A 518 9.06 -28.24 9.02
CA SER A 518 8.35 -29.36 8.39
C SER A 518 7.24 -28.91 7.42
N ARG A 519 6.58 -27.76 7.66
CA ARG A 519 5.60 -27.21 6.69
C ARG A 519 6.24 -26.56 5.47
N ALA A 520 7.38 -25.87 5.60
CA ALA A 520 7.90 -24.96 4.56
C ALA A 520 8.08 -25.64 3.19
N ALA A 521 8.80 -26.76 3.15
CA ALA A 521 9.07 -27.52 1.93
C ALA A 521 7.78 -28.09 1.29
N ALA A 522 6.82 -28.53 2.11
CA ALA A 522 5.55 -29.08 1.66
C ALA A 522 4.64 -27.98 1.09
N GLN A 523 4.54 -26.85 1.79
CA GLN A 523 3.75 -25.69 1.38
C GLN A 523 4.28 -25.07 0.09
N ARG A 524 5.60 -25.00 -0.12
CA ARG A 524 6.18 -24.54 -1.39
C ARG A 524 5.79 -25.46 -2.56
N ARG A 525 5.82 -26.78 -2.37
CA ARG A 525 5.36 -27.74 -3.40
C ARG A 525 3.87 -27.60 -3.72
N ILE A 526 3.04 -27.41 -2.70
CA ILE A 526 1.59 -27.17 -2.86
C ILE A 526 1.35 -25.87 -3.64
N LEU A 527 2.02 -24.78 -3.27
CA LEU A 527 1.92 -23.47 -3.93
C LEU A 527 2.34 -23.55 -5.40
N THR A 528 3.48 -24.17 -5.71
CA THR A 528 3.96 -24.33 -7.09
C THR A 528 2.95 -25.08 -7.95
N ARG A 529 2.33 -26.15 -7.42
CA ARG A 529 1.27 -26.89 -8.12
C ARG A 529 0.01 -26.05 -8.30
N GLU A 530 -0.48 -25.42 -7.23
CA GLU A 530 -1.69 -24.58 -7.27
C GLU A 530 -1.58 -23.43 -8.27
N VAL A 531 -0.41 -22.75 -8.33
CA VAL A 531 -0.16 -21.70 -9.33
C VAL A 531 -0.14 -22.26 -10.74
N ALA A 532 0.47 -23.43 -10.97
CA ALA A 532 0.48 -24.07 -12.29
C ALA A 532 -0.93 -24.54 -12.73
N ASP A 533 -1.76 -25.00 -11.80
CA ASP A 533 -3.15 -25.39 -12.06
C ASP A 533 -4.01 -24.18 -12.38
N LEU A 534 -3.94 -23.11 -11.57
CA LEU A 534 -4.67 -21.85 -11.81
C LEU A 534 -4.23 -21.15 -13.10
N THR A 535 -2.92 -21.16 -13.41
CA THR A 535 -2.40 -20.54 -14.64
C THR A 535 -2.87 -21.29 -15.88
N ARG A 536 -2.88 -22.63 -15.85
CA ARG A 536 -3.43 -23.45 -16.95
C ARG A 536 -4.92 -23.20 -17.14
N ALA A 537 -5.72 -23.29 -16.07
CA ALA A 537 -7.15 -23.05 -16.15
C ALA A 537 -7.48 -21.66 -16.73
N LYS A 538 -6.77 -20.60 -16.29
CA LYS A 538 -6.97 -19.24 -16.82
C LYS A 538 -6.45 -19.03 -18.25
N ALA A 539 -5.49 -19.83 -18.73
CA ALA A 539 -5.06 -19.85 -20.13
C ALA A 539 -6.04 -20.63 -21.03
N ASP A 540 -6.54 -21.78 -20.56
CA ASP A 540 -7.53 -22.59 -21.26
C ASP A 540 -8.84 -21.82 -21.46
N GLU A 541 -9.29 -21.07 -20.45
CA GLU A 541 -10.41 -20.11 -20.56
C GLU A 541 -10.16 -19.03 -21.63
N ALA A 542 -8.96 -18.43 -21.67
CA ALA A 542 -8.61 -17.39 -22.63
C ALA A 542 -8.59 -17.93 -24.07
N ALA A 543 -8.04 -19.14 -24.27
CA ALA A 543 -8.03 -19.84 -25.54
C ALA A 543 -9.46 -20.19 -26.02
N GLN A 544 -10.33 -20.66 -25.11
CA GLN A 544 -11.75 -20.91 -25.41
C GLN A 544 -12.52 -19.62 -25.75
N ALA A 545 -12.13 -18.49 -25.16
CA ALA A 545 -12.67 -17.17 -25.50
C ALA A 545 -12.07 -16.54 -26.77
N GLY A 546 -11.11 -17.20 -27.43
CA GLY A 546 -10.43 -16.69 -28.63
C GLY A 546 -9.49 -15.50 -28.37
N MET A 547 -9.06 -15.30 -27.12
CA MET A 547 -8.22 -14.17 -26.72
C MET A 547 -6.72 -14.49 -26.90
N GLY A 548 -5.97 -13.52 -27.43
CA GLY A 548 -4.50 -13.52 -27.38
C GLY A 548 -3.98 -12.60 -26.27
N ASP A 549 -2.66 -12.60 -26.03
CA ASP A 549 -1.97 -11.94 -24.91
C ASP A 549 -2.40 -10.47 -24.64
N VAL A 550 -2.70 -9.70 -25.69
CA VAL A 550 -3.16 -8.30 -25.57
C VAL A 550 -4.60 -8.20 -25.07
N GLU A 551 -5.46 -9.14 -25.46
CA GLU A 551 -6.86 -9.23 -25.02
C GLU A 551 -6.98 -9.93 -23.65
N GLU A 552 -5.98 -10.68 -23.18
CA GLU A 552 -5.95 -11.25 -21.82
C GLU A 552 -6.07 -10.15 -20.74
N PHE A 553 -5.43 -9.00 -20.96
CA PHE A 553 -5.55 -7.82 -20.11
C PHE A 553 -6.91 -7.11 -20.20
N ARG A 554 -7.72 -7.46 -21.21
CA ARG A 554 -9.11 -7.00 -21.39
C ARG A 554 -10.13 -8.03 -20.89
N ARG A 555 -9.72 -9.20 -20.42
CA ARG A 555 -10.65 -10.20 -19.86
C ARG A 555 -11.36 -9.64 -18.62
N GLY A 556 -12.67 -9.86 -18.53
CA GLY A 556 -13.52 -9.26 -17.49
C GLY A 556 -13.96 -7.81 -17.77
N MET A 557 -13.53 -7.20 -18.88
CA MET A 557 -14.06 -5.93 -19.37
C MET A 557 -15.27 -6.13 -20.30
N LEU A 558 -16.02 -5.06 -20.53
CA LEU A 558 -16.90 -4.89 -21.67
C LEU A 558 -16.12 -4.58 -22.98
N PRO A 559 -16.76 -4.73 -24.15
CA PRO A 559 -16.20 -4.28 -25.44
C PRO A 559 -15.77 -2.79 -25.40
N ALA A 560 -14.75 -2.43 -26.17
CA ALA A 560 -14.21 -1.06 -26.18
C ALA A 560 -15.18 -0.02 -26.76
N ASP A 561 -16.10 -0.48 -27.61
CA ASP A 561 -17.21 0.23 -28.25
C ASP A 561 -18.52 0.13 -27.45
N HIS A 562 -18.54 -0.55 -26.30
CA HIS A 562 -19.73 -0.63 -25.46
C HIS A 562 -20.18 0.78 -25.04
N PRO A 563 -21.44 1.19 -25.27
CA PRO A 563 -21.86 2.57 -25.03
C PRO A 563 -21.66 3.03 -23.58
N THR A 564 -20.67 3.89 -23.36
CA THR A 564 -20.61 4.77 -22.16
C THR A 564 -21.72 5.82 -22.21
N ALA A 565 -22.31 6.06 -23.40
CA ALA A 565 -23.34 7.06 -23.66
C ALA A 565 -24.62 6.96 -22.80
N ALA A 566 -24.87 5.80 -22.15
CA ALA A 566 -25.90 5.70 -21.12
C ALA A 566 -25.58 6.57 -19.88
N PHE A 567 -24.30 6.74 -19.57
CA PHE A 567 -23.74 7.51 -18.46
C PHE A 567 -23.27 8.91 -18.89
N ASP A 568 -22.85 9.11 -20.15
CA ASP A 568 -22.48 10.43 -20.70
C ASP A 568 -23.68 11.32 -21.04
N LYS A 569 -24.91 10.85 -20.81
CA LYS A 569 -26.15 11.55 -21.18
C LYS A 569 -26.24 12.97 -20.60
N LEU A 570 -25.81 13.16 -19.35
CA LEU A 570 -25.73 14.49 -18.70
C LEU A 570 -24.63 15.40 -19.27
N ALA A 571 -23.58 14.86 -19.90
CA ALA A 571 -22.59 15.67 -20.62
C ALA A 571 -23.17 16.21 -21.93
N ALA A 572 -23.93 15.39 -22.66
CA ALA A 572 -24.65 15.82 -23.86
C ALA A 572 -25.74 16.89 -23.53
N GLU A 573 -26.49 16.69 -22.45
CA GLU A 573 -27.50 17.67 -21.98
C GLU A 573 -26.88 18.97 -21.41
N ARG A 574 -25.59 18.96 -21.03
CA ARG A 574 -24.83 20.18 -20.71
C ARG A 574 -24.22 20.85 -21.93
N ALA A 575 -23.87 20.10 -22.98
CA ALA A 575 -23.43 20.67 -24.25
C ALA A 575 -24.54 21.52 -24.89
N THR A 576 -25.79 21.04 -24.88
CA THR A 576 -26.95 21.82 -25.33
C THR A 576 -27.30 23.01 -24.41
N LYS A 577 -27.03 22.93 -23.10
CA LYS A 577 -27.19 24.08 -22.18
C LYS A 577 -26.09 25.13 -22.28
N ARG A 578 -24.87 24.80 -22.76
CA ARG A 578 -23.83 25.78 -23.10
C ARG A 578 -23.99 26.35 -24.50
N GLY A 579 -24.59 25.60 -25.42
CA GLY A 579 -24.80 25.98 -26.83
C GLY A 579 -26.01 26.89 -27.09
N LEU A 580 -26.29 27.89 -26.25
CA LEU A 580 -27.39 28.85 -26.48
C LEU A 580 -27.19 30.24 -25.82
N VAL A 581 -25.96 30.75 -25.82
CA VAL A 581 -25.66 32.13 -25.39
C VAL A 581 -24.79 32.81 -26.44
N GLY A 582 -25.30 33.88 -27.07
CA GLY A 582 -24.52 34.79 -27.90
C GLY A 582 -24.55 34.57 -29.41
N CYS A 583 -25.71 34.81 -30.04
CA CYS A 583 -25.78 35.19 -31.46
C CYS A 583 -26.81 36.33 -31.71
N ASP A 584 -27.07 37.11 -30.66
CA ASP A 584 -28.08 38.15 -30.55
C ASP A 584 -27.54 39.50 -31.07
N GLY A 585 -27.07 39.52 -32.31
CA GLY A 585 -26.36 40.67 -32.88
C GLY A 585 -27.26 41.78 -33.42
N VAL A 586 -27.59 42.79 -32.62
CA VAL A 586 -27.88 44.17 -33.05
C VAL A 586 -27.50 45.16 -31.94
N GLY A 587 -26.77 46.25 -32.26
CA GLY A 587 -26.60 47.42 -31.38
C GLY A 587 -25.16 47.73 -31.03
#